data_AF-K5YHJ9-F1
#
_entry.id   AF-K5YHJ9-F1
#
_cell.length_a   1.000
_cell.length_b   1.000
_cell.length_c   1.000
_cell.angle_alpha   90.00
_cell.angle_beta   90.00
_cell.angle_gamma   90.00
#
_symmetry.space_group_name_H-M   'P 1'
#
loop_
_entity.id
_entity.type
_entity.pdbx_description
1 polymer ?
#
loop_
_entity_poly.entity_id
_entity_poly.type
_entity_poly.pdbx_seq_one_letter_code
_entity_poly.pdbx_strand_id
1 'polypeptide(L)' 'MSMLAWVVAVLVIIGLYTLGPAFGFNAASPAILGMPPLYFWFVLVPLLNPVILGALYLIDRAENPGDDDELSNLTE' A
#
# COMPACT_ATOMS: atom_id res chain seq x y z
N MET A 1 -13.89 2.25 -7.58
CA MET A 1 -12.47 1.88 -7.85
C MET A 1 -12.31 1.22 -9.20
N SER A 2 -11.59 1.86 -10.13
CA SER A 2 -11.33 1.29 -11.44
C SER A 2 -10.41 0.05 -11.37
N MET A 3 -10.60 -0.90 -12.28
CA MET A 3 -9.74 -2.11 -12.40
C MET A 3 -8.25 -1.73 -12.52
N LEU A 4 -7.94 -0.61 -13.18
CA LEU A 4 -6.59 -0.10 -13.33
C LEU A 4 -6.00 0.36 -11.99
N ALA A 5 -6.74 1.14 -11.20
CA ALA A 5 -6.29 1.60 -9.89
C ALA A 5 -6.01 0.43 -8.94
N TRP A 6 -6.88 -0.60 -8.97
CA TRP A 6 -6.66 -1.83 -8.23
C TRP A 6 -5.38 -2.55 -8.66
N VAL A 7 -5.15 -2.72 -9.97
CA VAL A 7 -3.94 -3.37 -10.50
C VAL A 7 -2.69 -2.61 -10.07
N VAL A 8 -2.71 -1.28 -10.17
CA VAL A 8 -1.59 -0.43 -9.73
C VAL A 8 -1.33 -0.62 -8.24
N ALA A 9 -2.36 -0.64 -7.40
CA ALA A 9 -2.22 -0.88 -5.96
C ALA A 9 -1.57 -2.23 -5.65
N VAL A 10 -2.03 -3.29 -6.33
CA VAL A 10 -1.47 -4.64 -6.20
C VAL A 10 -0.01 -4.66 -6.62
N LEU A 11 0.34 -4.05 -7.74
CA LEU A 11 1.72 -3.99 -8.23
C LEU A 11 2.63 -3.20 -7.28
N VAL A 12 2.14 -2.10 -6.70
CA VAL A 12 2.88 -1.33 -5.68
C VAL A 12 3.13 -2.17 -4.44
N ILE A 13 2.11 -2.85 -3.91
CA ILE A 13 2.24 -3.71 -2.72
C ILE A 13 3.21 -4.86 -2.98
N ILE A 14 3.06 -5.58 -4.11
CA ILE A 14 3.96 -6.66 -4.48
C ILE A 14 5.39 -6.13 -4.65
N GLY A 15 5.56 -4.99 -5.31
CA GLY A 15 6.85 -4.33 -5.49
C GLY A 15 7.52 -4.02 -4.16
N LEU A 16 6.78 -3.46 -3.20
CA LEU A 16 7.28 -3.19 -1.84
C LEU A 16 7.76 -4.47 -1.14
N TYR A 17 7.03 -5.57 -1.25
CA TYR A 17 7.39 -6.85 -0.61
C TYR A 17 8.49 -7.63 -1.33
N THR A 18 8.68 -7.45 -2.64
CA THR A 18 9.61 -8.28 -3.43
C THR A 18 10.87 -7.52 -3.83
N LEU A 19 10.72 -6.30 -4.34
CA LEU A 19 11.83 -5.51 -4.87
C LEU A 19 12.58 -4.79 -3.74
N GLY A 20 11.89 -4.34 -2.69
CA GLY A 20 12.52 -3.74 -1.52
C GLY A 20 13.59 -4.65 -0.89
N PRO A 21 13.23 -5.88 -0.50
CA PRO A 21 14.17 -6.94 -0.08
C PRO A 21 15.29 -7.20 -1.08
N ALA A 22 14.95 -7.40 -2.37
CA ALA A 22 15.90 -7.81 -3.39
C ALA A 22 16.97 -6.75 -3.70
N PHE A 23 16.63 -5.46 -3.70
CA PHE A 23 17.56 -4.38 -4.05
C PHE A 23 18.18 -3.68 -2.84
N GLY A 24 17.44 -3.52 -1.73
CA GLY A 24 17.83 -2.66 -0.61
C GLY A 24 18.53 -3.38 0.54
N PHE A 25 18.40 -4.70 0.65
CA PHE A 25 18.77 -5.42 1.86
C PHE A 25 19.77 -6.56 1.65
N ASN A 26 20.59 -6.44 0.61
CA ASN A 26 21.71 -7.36 0.35
C ASN A 26 22.94 -7.10 1.26
N ALA A 27 22.80 -6.21 2.26
CA ALA A 27 23.81 -5.91 3.26
C ALA A 27 23.15 -5.93 4.66
N ALA A 28 23.76 -6.64 5.60
CA ALA A 28 23.27 -6.76 6.98
C ALA A 28 23.50 -5.50 7.84
N SER A 29 24.12 -4.46 7.29
CA SER A 29 24.58 -3.26 7.97
C SER A 29 24.45 -2.04 7.03
N PRO A 30 24.15 -0.83 7.55
CA PRO A 30 23.96 -0.46 8.96
C PRO A 30 22.58 -0.83 9.50
N ALA A 31 22.47 -1.04 10.81
CA ALA A 31 21.17 -1.21 11.47
C ALA A 31 20.32 0.07 11.34
N ILE A 32 19.02 -0.10 11.11
CA ILE A 32 18.06 1.01 11.02
C ILE A 32 17.26 1.02 12.32
N LEU A 33 17.31 2.10 13.11
CA LEU A 33 16.64 2.19 14.42
C LEU A 33 16.97 1.02 15.36
N GLY A 34 18.20 0.48 15.30
CA GLY A 34 18.62 -0.65 16.13
C GLY A 34 18.18 -2.03 15.65
N MET A 35 17.52 -2.14 14.49
CA MET A 35 17.12 -3.43 13.90
C MET A 35 17.80 -3.74 12.57
N PRO A 36 17.90 -5.02 12.18
CA PRO A 36 18.34 -5.41 10.86
C PRO A 36 17.51 -4.71 9.77
N PRO A 37 18.13 -4.19 8.71
CA PRO A 37 17.44 -3.45 7.65
C PRO A 37 16.23 -4.17 7.04
N LEU A 38 16.34 -5.48 6.82
CA LEU A 38 15.25 -6.31 6.32
C LEU A 38 14.07 -6.36 7.31
N TYR A 39 14.35 -6.42 8.61
CA TYR A 39 13.31 -6.40 9.64
C TYR A 39 12.61 -5.05 9.72
N PHE A 40 13.36 -3.95 9.65
CA PHE A 40 12.80 -2.60 9.53
C PHE A 40 11.84 -2.50 8.34
N TRP A 41 12.22 -3.06 7.19
CA TRP A 41 11.39 -3.05 6.00
C TRP A 41 10.06 -3.81 6.17
N PHE A 42 10.11 -5.00 6.79
CA PHE A 42 8.91 -5.77 7.09
C PHE A 42 8.00 -5.13 8.13
N VAL A 43 8.50 -4.17 8.92
CA VAL A 43 7.65 -3.32 9.79
C VAL A 43 7.10 -2.13 9.01
N LEU A 44 7.92 -1.49 8.17
CA LEU A 44 7.54 -0.31 7.40
C LEU A 44 6.44 -0.61 6.37
N VAL A 45 6.58 -1.67 5.58
CA VAL A 45 5.64 -1.96 4.48
C VAL A 45 4.20 -2.18 4.96
N PRO A 46 3.92 -2.97 6.02
CA PRO A 46 2.58 -3.06 6.60
C PRO A 46 1.99 -1.73 7.07
N LEU A 47 2.81 -0.79 7.55
CA LEU A 47 2.36 0.55 7.93
C LEU A 47 2.05 1.42 6.71
N LEU A 48 2.75 1.20 5.59
CA LEU A 48 2.48 1.91 4.33
C LEU A 48 1.20 1.40 3.64
N ASN A 49 0.87 0.12 3.74
CA ASN A 49 -0.32 -0.45 3.10
C ASN A 49 -1.64 0.31 3.39
N PRO A 50 -2.06 0.54 4.65
CA PRO A 50 -3.29 1.29 4.92
C PRO A 50 -3.21 2.74 4.44
N VAL A 51 -2.03 3.35 4.42
CA VAL A 51 -1.83 4.71 3.87
C VAL A 51 -2.04 4.71 2.35
N ILE A 52 -1.48 3.73 1.64
CA ILE A 52 -1.65 3.59 0.18
C ILE A 52 -3.12 3.34 -0.16
N LEU A 53 -3.76 2.41 0.54
CA LEU A 53 -5.18 2.10 0.32
C LEU A 53 -6.08 3.27 0.68
N GLY A 54 -5.80 3.97 1.79
CA GLY A 54 -6.53 5.17 2.19
C GLY A 54 -6.39 6.30 1.18
N ALA A 55 -5.19 6.53 0.65
CA ALA A 55 -4.96 7.53 -0.39
C ALA A 55 -5.73 7.18 -1.68
N LEU A 56 -5.70 5.92 -2.11
CA LEU A 56 -6.47 5.46 -3.27
C LEU A 56 -7.98 5.60 -3.05
N TYR A 57 -8.49 5.30 -1.87
CA TYR A 57 -9.90 5.53 -1.52
C TYR A 57 -10.27 7.00 -1.64
N LEU A 58 -9.46 7.92 -1.10
CA LEU A 58 -9.74 9.35 -1.18
C LEU A 58 -9.70 9.89 -2.62
N ILE A 59 -8.78 9.38 -3.44
CA ILE A 59 -8.71 9.72 -4.87
C ILE A 59 -9.96 9.22 -5.60
N ASP A 60 -10.30 7.94 -5.42
CA ASP A 60 -11.47 7.31 -6.06
C ASP A 60 -12.77 8.02 -5.68
N ARG A 61 -12.92 8.39 -4.40
CA ARG A 61 -14.05 9.17 -3.89
C ARG A 61 -14.13 10.58 -4.49
N ALA A 62 -12.99 11.23 -4.71
CA ALA A 62 -12.97 12.57 -5.32
C ALA A 62 -13.33 12.51 -6.82
N GLU A 63 -12.98 11.42 -7.51
CA GLU A 63 -13.28 11.22 -8.93
C GLU A 63 -14.70 10.66 -9.17
N ASN A 64 -15.22 9.86 -8.24
CA ASN A 64 -16.53 9.17 -8.35
C ASN A 64 -17.42 9.44 -7.12
N PRO A 65 -17.87 10.69 -6.90
CA PRO A 65 -18.60 11.05 -5.67
C PRO A 65 -19.97 10.38 -5.50
N GLY A 66 -20.53 9.74 -6.53
CA GLY A 66 -21.84 9.08 -6.48
C GLY A 66 -21.84 7.61 -6.08
N ASP A 67 -20.68 6.93 -6.09
CA ASP A 67 -20.58 5.49 -5.77
C ASP A 67 -20.87 5.21 -4.28
N ASP A 68 -20.50 6.14 -3.39
CA ASP A 68 -20.68 6.01 -1.94
C ASP A 68 -22.18 6.04 -1.56
N ASP A 69 -22.98 6.85 -2.25
CA ASP A 69 -24.42 6.98 -2.01
C ASP A 69 -25.19 5.75 -2.52
N GLU A 70 -24.78 5.18 -3.67
CA GLU A 70 -25.41 3.99 -4.24
C GLU A 70 -25.19 2.74 -3.36
N LEU A 71 -24.00 2.59 -2.77
CA LEU A 71 -23.66 1.51 -1.85
C LEU A 71 -24.48 1.55 -0.55
N SER A 72 -24.75 2.73 0.00
CA SER A 72 -25.56 2.88 1.21
C SER A 72 -27.01 2.38 1.02
N ASN A 73 -27.63 2.75 -0.11
CA ASN A 73 -29.00 2.35 -0.48
C ASN A 73 -29.17 0.85 -0.76
N LEU A 74 -28.08 0.13 -1.04
CA LEU A 74 -28.10 -1.33 -1.27
C LEU A 74 -27.95 -2.14 0.03
N THR A 75 -27.63 -1.48 1.15
CA THR A 75 -27.38 -2.12 2.45
C THR A 75 -28.46 -1.84 3.49
N GLU A 76 -29.49 -1.08 3.13
CA GLU A 76 -30.77 -0.91 3.85
C GLU A 76 -31.84 -1.91 3.36
#